data_AF-A0A409XC42-F1
#
_entry.id   AF-A0A409XC42-F1
#
_cell.length_a   1.000
_cell.length_b   1.000
_cell.length_c   1.000
_cell.angle_alpha   90.00
_cell.angle_beta   90.00
_cell.angle_gamma   90.00
#
_symmetry.space_group_name_H-M   'P 1'
#
loop_
_entity.id
_entity.type
_entity.pdbx_description
1 polymer ?
#
loop_
_entity_poly.entity_id
_entity_poly.type
_entity_poly.pdbx_seq_one_letter_code
_entity_poly.pdbx_strand_id
1 'polypeptide(L)'
;MHIASPPPMRYPMCGGQELRSISSDYIDKIMTRNEILDDVVDQLLTTAVTQREYTRSIAYVVVLMSNIFRKRNCDENLRKHFLQKFCHSAISEFENYDWKNASEDNYELGSEYSSIDALALSALIGDLISLRLISYNRFKALMGLLICRIEICLHVECVHTLLSHAAARPTPEMASPFLYQCIRTVRRRTNLCIVPRINRFVRVVSAVSRIPTNEIL
;
A
#
# COMPACT_ATOMS: atom_id res chain seq x y z
N MET A 1 -5.98 13.58 -33.79
CA MET A 1 -6.69 14.03 -32.58
C MET A 1 -5.86 13.63 -31.37
N HIS A 2 -5.17 14.58 -30.75
CA HIS A 2 -4.44 14.32 -29.51
C HIS A 2 -5.45 14.26 -28.36
N ILE A 3 -5.61 13.08 -27.75
CA ILE A 3 -6.34 12.93 -26.51
C ILE A 3 -5.48 13.57 -25.43
N ALA A 4 -5.94 14.70 -24.90
CA ALA A 4 -5.25 15.38 -23.79
C ALA A 4 -5.23 14.45 -22.59
N SER A 5 -4.04 14.05 -22.17
CA SER A 5 -3.82 13.28 -20.94
C SER A 5 -4.37 14.09 -19.76
N PRO A 6 -5.12 13.47 -18.84
CA PRO A 6 -5.62 14.17 -17.67
C PRO A 6 -4.44 14.73 -16.85
N PRO A 7 -4.57 15.94 -16.28
CA PRO A 7 -3.49 16.59 -15.56
C PRO A 7 -3.02 15.74 -14.37
N PRO A 8 -1.72 15.72 -14.06
CA PRO A 8 -1.19 15.02 -12.90
C PRO A 8 -1.81 15.60 -11.63
N MET A 9 -2.53 14.78 -10.89
CA MET A 9 -3.21 15.20 -9.67
C MET A 9 -2.18 15.47 -8.58
N ARG A 10 -2.11 16.73 -8.14
CA ARG A 10 -1.35 17.12 -6.94
C ARG A 10 -2.23 16.85 -5.72
N TYR A 11 -1.94 15.79 -4.98
CA TYR A 11 -2.50 15.64 -3.65
C TYR A 11 -1.53 16.30 -2.65
N PRO A 12 -1.98 16.93 -1.58
CA PRO A 12 -1.14 16.87 -0.39
C PRO A 12 -2.10 16.65 0.77
N MET A 13 -2.16 15.43 1.32
CA MET A 13 -3.09 15.07 2.41
C MET A 13 -4.45 15.77 2.25
N CYS A 14 -5.10 15.60 1.10
CA CYS A 14 -6.34 16.28 0.78
C CYS A 14 -7.34 16.17 1.93
N GLY A 15 -8.02 17.27 2.23
CA GLY A 15 -9.06 17.30 3.25
C GLY A 15 -10.14 16.25 2.95
N GLY A 16 -10.81 15.74 3.98
CA GLY A 16 -11.82 14.67 3.81
C GLY A 16 -12.96 15.04 2.84
N GLN A 17 -13.21 16.32 2.59
CA GLN A 17 -14.17 16.83 1.61
C GLN A 17 -13.64 16.77 0.17
N GLU A 18 -12.36 17.11 -0.05
CA GLU A 18 -11.71 17.04 -1.36
C GLU A 18 -11.65 15.60 -1.87
N LEU A 19 -11.24 14.66 -1.01
CA LEU A 19 -11.21 13.23 -1.36
C LEU A 19 -12.60 12.70 -1.77
N ARG A 20 -13.66 13.20 -1.13
CA ARG A 20 -15.04 12.85 -1.50
C ARG A 20 -15.45 13.43 -2.85
N SER A 21 -15.08 14.68 -3.13
CA SER A 21 -15.34 15.31 -4.43
C SER A 21 -14.68 14.51 -5.55
N ILE A 22 -13.39 14.25 -5.40
CA ILE A 22 -12.60 13.47 -6.36
C ILE A 22 -13.19 12.08 -6.57
N SER A 23 -13.55 11.40 -5.47
CA SER A 23 -14.18 10.08 -5.56
C SER A 23 -15.51 10.14 -6.31
N SER A 24 -16.32 11.19 -6.10
CA SER A 24 -17.57 11.38 -6.83
C SER A 24 -17.31 11.60 -8.32
N ASP A 25 -16.35 12.46 -8.66
CA ASP A 25 -16.00 12.78 -10.04
C ASP A 25 -15.55 11.54 -10.82
N TYR A 26 -14.75 10.66 -10.19
CA TYR A 26 -14.37 9.39 -10.80
C TYR A 26 -15.58 8.48 -11.05
N ILE A 27 -16.48 8.39 -10.08
CA ILE A 27 -17.71 7.59 -10.23
C ILE A 27 -18.60 8.15 -11.33
N ASP A 28 -18.77 9.47 -11.39
CA ASP A 28 -19.59 10.13 -12.42
C ASP A 28 -19.04 9.84 -13.82
N LYS A 29 -17.71 9.85 -13.98
CA LYS A 29 -17.05 9.45 -15.23
C LYS A 29 -17.27 7.97 -15.55
N ILE A 30 -17.05 7.06 -14.59
CA ILE A 30 -17.22 5.61 -14.78
C ILE A 30 -18.67 5.29 -15.16
N MET A 31 -19.65 5.89 -14.48
CA MET A 31 -21.07 5.70 -14.77
C MET A 31 -21.48 6.22 -16.16
N THR A 32 -20.75 7.19 -16.69
CA THR A 32 -20.98 7.70 -18.06
C THR A 32 -20.36 6.78 -19.11
N ARG A 33 -19.23 6.13 -18.78
CA ARG A 33 -18.47 5.26 -19.69
C ARG A 33 -17.82 4.12 -18.92
N ASN A 34 -18.49 2.98 -18.82
CA ASN A 34 -17.99 1.82 -18.07
C ASN A 34 -16.60 1.37 -18.53
N GLU A 35 -16.26 1.61 -19.80
CA GLU A 35 -14.97 1.26 -20.43
C GLU A 35 -13.76 1.96 -19.78
N ILE A 36 -13.95 3.07 -19.06
CA ILE A 36 -12.83 3.80 -18.44
C ILE A 36 -12.45 3.27 -17.05
N LEU A 37 -13.17 2.25 -16.53
CA LEU A 37 -12.92 1.74 -15.19
C LEU A 37 -11.47 1.27 -15.03
N ASP A 38 -10.96 0.55 -16.03
CA ASP A 38 -9.59 0.07 -16.03
C ASP A 38 -8.60 1.25 -16.04
N ASP A 39 -8.81 2.26 -16.88
CA ASP A 39 -7.99 3.48 -16.92
C ASP A 39 -7.95 4.19 -15.55
N VAL A 40 -9.09 4.26 -14.86
CA VAL A 40 -9.18 4.86 -13.53
C VAL A 40 -8.40 4.04 -12.50
N VAL A 41 -8.51 2.71 -12.56
CA VAL A 41 -7.73 1.83 -11.68
C VAL A 41 -6.24 2.01 -11.92
N ASP A 42 -5.82 1.98 -13.18
CA ASP A 42 -4.41 2.11 -13.56
C ASP A 42 -3.85 3.48 -13.18
N GLN A 43 -4.63 4.55 -13.36
CA GLN A 43 -4.24 5.90 -12.95
C GLN A 43 -4.07 6.01 -11.42
N LEU A 44 -5.04 5.50 -10.65
CA LEU A 44 -4.96 5.51 -9.19
C LEU A 44 -3.78 4.66 -8.71
N LEU A 45 -3.57 3.47 -9.27
CA LEU A 45 -2.47 2.60 -8.89
C LEU A 45 -1.12 3.23 -9.22
N THR A 46 -0.95 3.71 -10.46
CA THR A 46 0.28 4.37 -10.92
C THR A 46 0.62 5.55 -10.01
N THR A 47 -0.36 6.39 -9.69
CA THR A 47 -0.16 7.52 -8.78
C THR A 47 0.26 7.03 -7.39
N ALA A 48 -0.38 5.99 -6.85
CA ALA A 48 -0.06 5.48 -5.52
C ALA A 48 1.33 4.85 -5.42
N VAL A 49 1.82 4.22 -6.49
CA VAL A 49 3.13 3.54 -6.47
C VAL A 49 4.28 4.43 -6.95
N THR A 50 3.98 5.56 -7.58
CA THR A 50 4.99 6.56 -8.00
C THR A 50 5.12 7.72 -7.00
N GLN A 51 4.06 8.01 -6.22
CA GLN A 51 3.99 9.18 -5.33
C GLN A 51 3.62 8.74 -3.91
N ARG A 52 4.66 8.47 -3.12
CA ARG A 52 4.57 7.88 -1.78
C ARG A 52 3.65 8.65 -0.83
N GLU A 53 3.64 9.97 -0.92
CA GLU A 53 2.81 10.85 -0.10
C GLU A 53 1.30 10.66 -0.31
N TYR A 54 0.89 9.97 -1.39
CA TYR A 54 -0.52 9.81 -1.78
C TYR A 54 -1.09 8.43 -1.55
N THR A 55 -0.29 7.44 -1.15
CA THR A 55 -0.73 6.04 -0.99
C THR A 55 -1.99 5.95 -0.13
N ARG A 56 -2.00 6.66 1.01
CA ARG A 56 -3.11 6.67 1.96
C ARG A 56 -4.35 7.37 1.41
N SER A 57 -4.17 8.53 0.78
CA SER A 57 -5.27 9.28 0.16
C SER A 57 -5.94 8.45 -0.94
N ILE A 58 -5.15 7.76 -1.77
CA ILE A 58 -5.67 6.90 -2.83
C ILE A 58 -6.39 5.69 -2.24
N ALA A 59 -5.84 5.04 -1.22
CA ALA A 59 -6.52 3.95 -0.53
C ALA A 59 -7.88 4.41 0.05
N TYR A 60 -7.97 5.64 0.56
CA TYR A 60 -9.24 6.24 0.98
C TYR A 60 -10.19 6.53 -0.19
N VAL A 61 -9.69 7.05 -1.32
CA VAL A 61 -10.49 7.25 -2.53
C VAL A 61 -11.11 5.93 -2.99
N VAL A 62 -10.36 4.83 -3.01
CA VAL A 62 -10.88 3.50 -3.38
C VAL A 62 -12.02 3.07 -2.46
N VAL A 63 -11.88 3.27 -1.14
CA VAL A 63 -12.97 3.00 -0.17
C VAL A 63 -14.17 3.91 -0.39
N LEU A 64 -13.94 5.21 -0.60
CA LEU A 64 -15.01 6.18 -0.84
C LEU A 64 -15.78 5.88 -2.12
N MET A 65 -15.08 5.58 -3.22
CA MET A 65 -15.68 5.15 -4.49
C MET A 65 -16.55 3.91 -4.30
N SER A 66 -16.06 2.88 -3.60
CA SER A 66 -16.87 1.69 -3.27
C SER A 66 -18.13 2.03 -2.46
N ASN A 67 -18.03 2.95 -1.51
CA ASN A 67 -19.18 3.41 -0.73
C ASN A 67 -20.16 4.24 -1.57
N ILE A 68 -19.67 5.05 -2.51
CA ILE A 68 -20.51 5.85 -3.42
C ILE A 68 -21.28 4.93 -4.37
N PHE A 69 -20.62 3.92 -4.96
CA PHE A 69 -21.30 2.89 -5.76
C PHE A 69 -22.47 2.27 -4.98
N ARG A 70 -22.24 1.88 -3.71
CA ARG A 70 -23.30 1.32 -2.86
C ARG A 70 -24.42 2.32 -2.59
N LYS A 71 -24.10 3.57 -2.25
CA LYS A 71 -25.09 4.61 -1.91
C LYS A 71 -25.98 4.99 -3.09
N ARG A 72 -25.43 4.98 -4.30
CA ARG A 72 -26.14 5.33 -5.52
C ARG A 72 -26.90 4.15 -6.14
N ASN A 73 -26.97 3.01 -5.44
CA ASN A 73 -27.55 1.76 -5.94
C ASN A 73 -27.01 1.37 -7.33
N CYS A 74 -25.72 1.62 -7.57
CA CYS A 74 -25.05 1.19 -8.79
C CYS A 74 -24.94 -0.34 -8.84
N ASP A 75 -24.62 -0.88 -10.02
CA ASP A 75 -24.39 -2.31 -10.21
C ASP A 75 -23.35 -2.84 -9.20
N GLU A 76 -23.77 -3.77 -8.34
CA GLU A 76 -22.92 -4.40 -7.35
C GLU A 76 -21.77 -5.19 -7.99
N ASN A 77 -21.94 -5.67 -9.22
CA ASN A 77 -20.87 -6.30 -10.00
C ASN A 77 -19.80 -5.29 -10.40
N LEU A 78 -20.19 -4.07 -10.81
CA LEU A 78 -19.25 -3.00 -11.14
C LEU A 78 -18.43 -2.59 -9.93
N ARG A 79 -19.08 -2.44 -8.76
CA ARG A 79 -18.40 -2.16 -7.48
C ARG A 79 -17.39 -3.25 -7.12
N LYS A 80 -17.80 -4.52 -7.22
CA LYS A 80 -16.93 -5.67 -6.94
C LYS A 80 -15.76 -5.72 -7.91
N HIS A 81 -16.02 -5.52 -9.20
CA HIS A 81 -15.01 -5.50 -10.25
C HIS A 81 -13.96 -4.42 -10.00
N PHE A 82 -14.37 -3.19 -9.72
CA PHE A 82 -13.46 -2.09 -9.35
C PHE A 82 -12.55 -2.44 -8.17
N LEU A 83 -13.12 -2.92 -7.05
CA LEU A 83 -12.34 -3.27 -5.87
C LEU A 83 -11.40 -4.45 -6.13
N GLN A 84 -11.88 -5.50 -6.78
CA GLN A 84 -11.10 -6.67 -7.10
C GLN A 84 -9.94 -6.32 -8.02
N LYS A 85 -10.20 -5.55 -9.08
CA LYS A 85 -9.19 -5.11 -10.03
C LYS A 85 -8.11 -4.28 -9.33
N PHE A 86 -8.49 -3.23 -8.59
CA PHE A 86 -7.52 -2.38 -7.88
C PHE A 86 -6.65 -3.18 -6.91
N CYS A 87 -7.26 -4.02 -6.06
CA CYS A 87 -6.50 -4.81 -5.09
C CYS A 87 -5.62 -5.87 -5.77
N HIS A 88 -6.13 -6.54 -6.81
CA HIS A 88 -5.39 -7.54 -7.55
C HIS A 88 -4.18 -6.92 -8.26
N SER A 89 -4.34 -5.78 -8.93
CA SER A 89 -3.24 -5.06 -9.57
C SER A 89 -2.19 -4.63 -8.54
N ALA A 90 -2.58 -4.03 -7.41
CA ALA A 90 -1.62 -3.64 -6.37
C ALA A 90 -0.85 -4.83 -5.79
N ILE A 91 -1.52 -5.97 -5.57
CA ILE A 91 -0.88 -7.21 -5.10
C ILE A 91 0.07 -7.76 -6.18
N SER A 92 -0.37 -7.78 -7.43
CA SER A 92 0.43 -8.24 -8.56
C SER A 92 1.71 -7.41 -8.72
N GLU A 93 1.61 -6.08 -8.62
CA GLU A 93 2.79 -5.21 -8.62
C GLU A 93 3.74 -5.56 -7.47
N PHE A 94 3.24 -5.79 -6.27
CA PHE A 94 4.07 -6.17 -5.12
C PHE A 94 4.75 -7.54 -5.29
N GLU A 95 4.01 -8.55 -5.76
CA GLU A 95 4.52 -9.91 -5.95
C GLU A 95 5.55 -9.99 -7.08
N ASN A 96 5.38 -9.18 -8.13
CA ASN A 96 6.26 -9.16 -9.31
C ASN A 96 7.35 -8.09 -9.26
N TYR A 97 7.34 -7.20 -8.28
CA TYR A 97 8.40 -6.20 -8.10
C TYR A 97 9.77 -6.89 -8.00
N ASP A 98 10.76 -6.34 -8.68
CA ASP A 98 12.12 -6.89 -8.70
C ASP A 98 12.86 -6.56 -7.40
N TRP A 99 12.48 -7.27 -6.33
CA TRP A 99 13.09 -7.14 -5.01
C TRP A 99 14.58 -7.49 -4.99
N LYS A 100 15.15 -8.11 -6.01
CA LYS A 100 16.59 -8.42 -6.02
C LYS A 100 17.41 -7.24 -6.52
N ASN A 101 16.90 -6.53 -7.51
CA ASN A 101 17.56 -5.39 -8.13
C ASN A 101 17.07 -4.04 -7.59
N ALA A 102 16.24 -4.06 -6.54
CA ALA A 102 15.88 -2.86 -5.80
C ALA A 102 17.16 -2.20 -5.28
N SER A 103 17.45 -0.97 -5.71
CA SER A 103 18.64 -0.24 -5.27
C SER A 103 18.26 0.95 -4.41
N GLU A 104 19.14 1.29 -3.46
CA GLU A 104 19.04 2.55 -2.72
C GLU A 104 19.38 3.75 -3.60
N ASP A 105 20.18 3.57 -4.66
CA ASP A 105 20.59 4.67 -5.56
C ASP A 105 19.47 5.10 -6.53
N ASN A 106 18.53 4.21 -6.86
CA ASN A 106 17.32 4.54 -7.63
C ASN A 106 16.35 5.43 -6.83
N TYR A 107 16.63 5.66 -5.54
CA TYR A 107 15.89 6.57 -4.68
C TYR A 107 16.22 8.05 -4.95
N GLU A 108 17.44 8.36 -5.39
CA GLU A 108 17.93 9.75 -5.46
C GLU A 108 17.75 10.42 -6.82
N LEU A 109 17.53 9.65 -7.89
CA LEU A 109 17.31 10.19 -9.23
C LEU A 109 16.16 9.45 -9.88
N GLY A 110 15.18 10.21 -10.36
CA GLY A 110 14.08 9.76 -11.21
C GLY A 110 14.58 9.20 -12.54
N SER A 111 15.31 8.09 -12.48
CA SER A 111 15.78 7.34 -13.62
C SER A 111 14.60 6.58 -14.21
N GLU A 112 14.50 6.63 -15.53
CA GLU A 112 13.33 6.21 -16.33
C GLU A 112 13.10 4.68 -16.37
N TYR A 113 13.78 3.91 -15.52
CA TYR A 113 13.66 2.47 -15.46
C TYR A 113 13.05 2.04 -14.11
N SER A 114 11.79 1.60 -14.17
CA SER A 114 10.91 1.24 -13.05
C SER A 114 10.45 2.44 -12.20
N SER A 115 9.39 3.12 -12.64
CA SER A 115 8.74 4.23 -11.93
C SER A 115 8.07 3.85 -10.58
N ILE A 116 8.18 2.60 -10.16
CA ILE A 116 7.55 2.08 -8.94
C ILE A 116 8.51 2.27 -7.76
N ASP A 117 8.09 3.10 -6.80
CA ASP A 117 8.76 3.26 -5.51
C ASP A 117 8.38 2.08 -4.59
N ALA A 118 9.36 1.26 -4.21
CA ALA A 118 9.18 0.11 -3.31
C ALA A 118 8.55 0.48 -1.96
N LEU A 119 8.88 1.67 -1.42
CA LEU A 119 8.31 2.16 -0.18
C LEU A 119 6.86 2.63 -0.39
N ALA A 120 6.56 3.28 -1.52
CA ALA A 120 5.19 3.66 -1.88
C ALA A 120 4.31 2.42 -2.07
N LEU A 121 4.81 1.41 -2.79
CA LEU A 121 4.12 0.13 -2.98
C LEU A 121 3.90 -0.60 -1.64
N SER A 122 4.90 -0.62 -0.77
CA SER A 122 4.80 -1.18 0.59
C SER A 122 3.77 -0.43 1.45
N ALA A 123 3.77 0.90 1.38
CA ALA A 123 2.82 1.76 2.08
C ALA A 123 1.39 1.53 1.58
N LEU A 124 1.18 1.45 0.25
CA LEU A 124 -0.10 1.17 -0.36
C LEU A 124 -0.67 -0.17 0.12
N ILE A 125 0.11 -1.25 0.05
CA ILE A 125 -0.31 -2.57 0.55
C ILE A 125 -0.69 -2.47 2.03
N GLY A 126 0.13 -1.80 2.85
CA GLY A 126 -0.18 -1.56 4.25
C GLY A 126 -1.51 -0.82 4.47
N ASP A 127 -1.75 0.26 3.74
CA ASP A 127 -2.99 1.03 3.85
C ASP A 127 -4.21 0.18 3.41
N LEU A 128 -4.09 -0.62 2.35
CA LEU A 128 -5.16 -1.53 1.90
C LEU A 128 -5.50 -2.60 2.94
N ILE A 129 -4.51 -3.10 3.68
CA ILE A 129 -4.72 -4.03 4.81
C ILE A 129 -5.44 -3.32 5.96
N SER A 130 -4.99 -2.12 6.33
CA SER A 130 -5.60 -1.33 7.40
C SER A 130 -7.08 -1.01 7.14
N LEU A 131 -7.43 -0.85 5.86
CA LEU A 131 -8.79 -0.60 5.39
C LEU A 131 -9.58 -1.89 5.11
N ARG A 132 -9.01 -3.07 5.40
CA ARG A 132 -9.60 -4.40 5.19
C ARG A 132 -10.01 -4.67 3.73
N LEU A 133 -9.30 -4.06 2.78
CA LEU A 133 -9.45 -4.35 1.36
C LEU A 133 -8.65 -5.60 0.95
N ILE A 134 -7.59 -5.91 1.70
CA ILE A 134 -6.78 -7.13 1.56
C ILE A 134 -6.98 -8.00 2.81
N SER A 135 -7.11 -9.31 2.62
CA SER A 135 -7.28 -10.25 3.73
C SER A 135 -5.99 -10.44 4.52
N TYR A 136 -6.12 -10.79 5.80
CA TYR A 136 -4.98 -11.06 6.67
C TYR A 136 -4.09 -12.21 6.15
N ASN A 137 -4.68 -13.24 5.54
CA ASN A 137 -3.91 -14.33 4.94
C ASN A 137 -3.05 -13.87 3.77
N ARG A 138 -3.57 -12.97 2.93
CA ARG A 138 -2.79 -12.38 1.84
C ARG A 138 -1.68 -11.50 2.38
N PHE A 139 -1.95 -10.69 3.40
CA PHE A 139 -0.91 -9.92 4.10
C PHE A 139 0.25 -10.81 4.60
N LYS A 140 -0.05 -11.94 5.26
CA LYS A 140 0.99 -12.88 5.71
C LYS A 140 1.86 -13.37 4.56
N ALA A 141 1.26 -13.69 3.42
CA ALA A 141 1.98 -14.16 2.24
C ALA A 141 2.92 -13.07 1.69
N LEU A 142 2.43 -11.83 1.53
CA LEU A 142 3.20 -10.69 1.04
C LEU A 142 4.34 -10.32 1.99
N MET A 143 4.07 -10.30 3.29
CA MET A 143 5.09 -10.06 4.32
C MET A 143 6.16 -11.17 4.31
N GLY A 144 5.74 -12.43 4.19
CA GLY A 144 6.66 -13.57 4.08
C GLY A 144 7.56 -13.47 2.85
N LEU A 145 6.99 -13.09 1.69
CA LEU A 145 7.75 -12.84 0.47
C LEU A 145 8.83 -11.78 0.70
N LEU A 146 8.46 -10.62 1.24
CA LEU A 146 9.40 -9.53 1.47
C LEU A 146 10.49 -9.89 2.49
N ILE A 147 10.13 -10.55 3.59
CA ILE A 147 11.09 -10.98 4.62
C ILE A 147 12.10 -11.99 4.06
N CYS A 148 11.64 -12.92 3.22
CA CYS A 148 12.52 -13.89 2.56
C CYS A 148 13.50 -13.24 1.59
N ARG A 149 13.22 -12.03 1.11
CA ARG A 149 14.04 -11.24 0.20
C ARG A 149 14.90 -10.17 0.88
N ILE A 150 14.90 -10.06 2.21
CA ILE A 150 15.74 -9.08 2.91
C ILE A 150 17.22 -9.36 2.62
N GLU A 151 17.85 -8.39 1.96
CA GLU A 151 19.26 -8.41 1.54
C GLU A 151 19.90 -7.04 1.81
N ILE A 152 19.18 -5.94 1.55
CA ILE A 152 19.64 -4.55 1.75
C ILE A 152 18.75 -3.78 2.75
N CYS A 153 19.19 -2.59 3.17
CA CYS A 153 18.46 -1.78 4.16
C CYS A 153 17.10 -1.31 3.62
N LEU A 154 16.98 -0.98 2.34
CA LEU A 154 15.69 -0.67 1.69
C LEU A 154 14.62 -1.75 1.95
N HIS A 155 14.95 -3.04 1.94
CA HIS A 155 13.96 -4.11 2.20
C HIS A 155 13.43 -4.08 3.62
N VAL A 156 14.30 -3.77 4.58
CA VAL A 156 13.92 -3.59 5.99
C VAL A 156 13.00 -2.38 6.14
N GLU A 157 13.27 -1.31 5.41
CA GLU A 157 12.40 -0.12 5.38
C GLU A 157 11.05 -0.39 4.73
N CYS A 158 11.01 -1.22 3.67
CA CYS A 158 9.77 -1.69 3.07
C CYS A 158 8.94 -2.50 4.08
N VAL A 159 9.57 -3.43 4.82
CA VAL A 159 8.91 -4.20 5.88
C VAL A 159 8.37 -3.28 6.98
N HIS A 160 9.18 -2.31 7.42
CA HIS A 160 8.76 -1.31 8.41
C HIS A 160 7.59 -0.45 7.91
N THR A 161 7.66 0.01 6.68
CA THR A 161 6.64 0.87 6.06
C THR A 161 5.33 0.12 5.92
N LEU A 162 5.37 -1.11 5.39
CA LEU A 162 4.21 -1.98 5.26
C LEU A 162 3.52 -2.18 6.62
N LEU A 163 4.27 -2.54 7.67
CA LEU A 163 3.71 -2.71 9.01
C LEU A 163 3.15 -1.41 9.58
N SER A 164 3.86 -0.30 9.43
CA SER A 164 3.42 1.01 9.96
C SER A 164 2.10 1.46 9.34
N HIS A 165 1.91 1.23 8.04
CA HIS A 165 0.66 1.55 7.36
C HIS A 165 -0.46 0.56 7.71
N ALA A 166 -0.17 -0.74 7.76
CA ALA A 166 -1.15 -1.75 8.20
C ALA A 166 -1.63 -1.51 9.64
N ALA A 167 -0.72 -1.05 10.51
CA ALA A 167 -1.00 -0.73 11.91
C ALA A 167 -1.89 0.49 12.14
N ALA A 168 -2.12 1.33 11.12
CA ALA A 168 -2.92 2.54 11.27
C ALA A 168 -4.34 2.24 11.77
N ARG A 169 -4.84 1.04 11.50
CA ARG A 169 -6.10 0.49 12.02
C ARG A 169 -5.87 -0.95 12.47
N PRO A 170 -5.33 -1.17 13.68
CA PRO A 170 -4.93 -2.50 14.10
C PRO A 170 -6.15 -3.41 14.21
N THR A 171 -6.03 -4.60 13.64
CA THR A 171 -7.05 -5.65 13.76
C THR A 171 -6.59 -6.71 14.77
N PRO A 172 -7.49 -7.49 15.39
CA PRO A 172 -7.11 -8.55 16.32
C PRO A 172 -6.11 -9.55 15.72
N GLU A 173 -6.21 -9.80 14.41
CA GLU A 173 -5.30 -10.68 13.66
C GLU A 173 -3.86 -10.14 13.62
N MET A 174 -3.66 -8.83 13.79
CA MET A 174 -2.35 -8.19 13.89
C MET A 174 -1.72 -8.29 15.28
N ALA A 175 -2.36 -8.95 16.25
CA ALA A 175 -1.72 -9.36 17.51
C ALA A 175 -1.29 -10.84 17.48
N SER A 176 -0.91 -11.35 16.30
CA SER A 176 -0.65 -12.78 16.12
C SER A 176 0.83 -13.16 16.28
N PRO A 177 1.12 -14.45 16.63
CA PRO A 177 2.48 -15.01 16.68
C PRO A 177 3.29 -14.80 15.40
N PHE A 178 2.62 -14.64 14.26
CA PHE A 178 3.27 -14.39 12.97
C PHE A 178 4.09 -13.10 12.97
N LEU A 179 3.59 -12.00 13.54
CA LEU A 179 4.33 -10.73 13.57
C LEU A 179 5.59 -10.83 14.44
N TYR A 180 5.54 -11.59 15.53
CA TYR A 180 6.73 -11.90 16.33
C TYR A 180 7.77 -12.69 15.54
N GLN A 181 7.34 -13.70 14.80
CA GLN A 181 8.24 -14.46 13.93
C GLN A 181 8.86 -13.58 12.85
N CYS A 182 8.07 -12.65 12.29
CA CYS A 182 8.56 -11.64 11.35
C CYS A 182 9.66 -10.78 12.00
N ILE A 183 9.43 -10.27 13.22
CA ILE A 183 10.44 -9.48 13.93
C ILE A 183 11.73 -10.27 14.15
N ARG A 184 11.61 -11.50 14.68
CA ARG A 184 12.78 -12.33 14.95
C ARG A 184 13.57 -12.63 13.68
N THR A 185 12.88 -12.86 12.56
CA THR A 185 13.50 -13.13 11.27
C THR A 185 14.19 -11.89 10.71
N VAL A 186 13.54 -10.73 10.76
CA VAL A 186 14.13 -9.44 10.40
C VAL A 186 15.38 -9.22 11.24
N ARG A 187 15.29 -9.26 12.59
CA ARG A 187 16.45 -9.08 13.50
C ARG A 187 17.61 -10.00 13.18
N ARG A 188 17.35 -11.30 12.95
CA ARG A 188 18.38 -12.27 12.60
C ARG A 188 19.08 -11.94 11.28
N ARG A 189 18.34 -11.47 10.28
CA ARG A 189 18.88 -11.07 8.97
C ARG A 189 19.55 -9.70 9.00
N THR A 190 19.09 -8.78 9.85
CA THR A 190 19.59 -7.41 9.96
C THR A 190 20.69 -7.24 11.00
N ASN A 191 21.04 -8.26 11.78
CA ASN A 191 22.30 -8.27 12.55
C ASN A 191 23.55 -8.10 11.66
N LEU A 192 23.38 -8.12 10.34
CA LEU A 192 24.39 -7.78 9.33
C LEU A 192 24.39 -6.28 8.94
N CYS A 193 23.31 -5.52 9.19
CA CYS A 193 23.17 -4.10 8.84
C CYS A 193 22.31 -3.31 9.86
N ILE A 194 22.97 -2.58 10.78
CA ILE A 194 22.54 -1.31 11.43
C ILE A 194 21.42 -1.37 12.52
N VAL A 195 21.82 -1.13 13.78
CA VAL A 195 21.03 -1.21 15.04
C VAL A 195 19.92 -0.14 15.25
N PRO A 196 20.05 1.14 14.83
CA PRO A 196 19.03 2.16 15.11
C PRO A 196 17.68 1.96 14.42
N ARG A 197 17.65 1.39 13.20
CA ARG A 197 16.41 1.24 12.41
C ARG A 197 15.54 0.06 12.90
N ILE A 198 16.19 -0.98 13.46
CA ILE A 198 15.52 -2.11 14.12
C ILE A 198 14.70 -1.63 15.33
N ASN A 199 15.21 -0.66 16.11
CA ASN A 199 14.49 -0.12 17.26
C ASN A 199 13.19 0.59 16.86
N ARG A 200 13.16 1.25 15.69
CA ARG A 200 11.92 1.87 15.17
C ARG A 200 10.89 0.80 14.78
N PHE A 201 11.35 -0.26 14.12
CA PHE A 201 10.53 -1.41 13.75
C PHE A 201 9.96 -2.14 14.98
N VAL A 202 10.79 -2.40 16.00
CA VAL A 202 10.36 -3.01 17.27
C VAL A 202 9.28 -2.16 17.96
N ARG A 203 9.42 -0.83 17.96
CA ARG A 203 8.39 0.08 18.49
C ARG A 203 7.07 0.02 17.74
N VAL A 204 7.11 -0.03 16.40
CA VAL A 204 5.88 -0.17 15.60
C VAL A 204 5.18 -1.48 15.95
N VAL A 205 5.88 -2.61 15.95
CA VAL A 205 5.24 -3.91 16.25
C VAL A 205 4.76 -4.00 17.70
N SER A 206 5.54 -3.47 18.65
CA SER A 206 5.12 -3.31 20.05
C SER A 206 3.79 -2.55 20.16
N ALA A 207 3.65 -1.45 19.40
CA ALA A 207 2.41 -0.68 19.35
C ALA A 207 1.26 -1.42 18.64
N VAL A 208 1.53 -2.10 17.51
CA VAL A 208 0.52 -2.87 16.76
C VAL A 208 -0.05 -4.00 17.60
N SER A 209 0.84 -4.75 18.24
CA SER A 209 0.51 -5.99 18.91
C SER A 209 0.24 -5.78 20.42
N ARG A 210 0.30 -4.54 20.91
CA ARG A 210 0.05 -4.12 22.31
C ARG A 210 0.92 -4.85 23.33
N ILE A 211 2.16 -5.14 22.96
CA ILE A 211 3.12 -5.84 23.83
C ILE A 211 4.18 -4.85 24.27
N PRO A 212 4.61 -4.88 25.55
CA PRO A 212 5.69 -4.03 26.03
C PRO A 212 6.95 -4.21 25.18
N THR A 213 7.58 -3.10 24.78
CA THR A 213 8.78 -3.10 23.94
C THR A 213 9.91 -3.96 24.55
N ASN A 214 9.91 -4.08 25.88
CA ASN A 214 10.87 -4.82 26.70
C ASN A 214 10.75 -6.35 26.53
N GLU A 215 9.61 -6.87 26.08
CA GLU A 215 9.42 -8.29 25.78
C GLU A 215 9.80 -8.64 24.34
N ILE A 216 10.01 -7.62 23.50
CA ILE A 216 10.41 -7.76 22.09
C ILE A 216 11.90 -7.49 21.93
N LEU A 217 12.51 -6.67 22.80
CA LEU A 217 13.94 -6.37 22.85
C LEU A 217 14.75 -7.59 23.31
#